data_AF-A0A0N7F5L6-F1
#
_entry.id   AF-A0A0N7F5L6-F1
#
_cell.length_a   1.000
_cell.length_b   1.000
_cell.length_c   1.000
_cell.angle_alpha   90.00
_cell.angle_beta   90.00
_cell.angle_gamma   90.00
#
_symmetry.space_group_name_H-M   'P 1'
#
loop_
_entity.id
_entity.type
_entity.pdbx_description
1 polymer ?
#
loop_
_entity_poly.entity_id
_entity_poly.type
_entity_poly.pdbx_seq_one_letter_code
_entity_poly.pdbx_strand_id
1 'polypeptide(L)'
;MMGQATTRRAAIVATVVCALALSVAVPLRTYLSQRDEVATQERRQAELRAQVQELEARKAQLSDPAQILAEARKRLRYVMPGETPYMVQLPGDAGAQPGQQPVAPPGPQQPWFQQLWDSIKER
;
A
#
# COMPACT_ATOMS: atom_id res chain seq x y z
N MET A 1 -30.61 65.41 -22.02
CA MET A 1 -29.32 64.65 -22.06
C MET A 1 -29.01 63.86 -20.77
N MET A 2 -30.00 63.49 -19.94
CA MET A 2 -29.73 62.86 -18.62
C MET A 2 -29.72 61.31 -18.62
N GLY A 3 -30.20 60.64 -19.68
CA GLY A 3 -30.29 59.17 -19.74
C GLY A 3 -28.97 58.44 -19.99
N GLN A 4 -28.03 59.05 -20.73
CA GLN A 4 -26.75 58.44 -21.10
C GLN A 4 -25.84 58.19 -19.89
N ALA A 5 -25.85 59.08 -18.89
CA ALA A 5 -25.04 58.95 -17.69
C ALA A 5 -25.51 57.80 -16.79
N THR A 6 -26.83 57.59 -16.68
CA THR A 6 -27.41 56.50 -15.89
C THR A 6 -27.17 55.15 -16.56
N THR A 7 -27.34 55.05 -17.89
CA THR A 7 -27.04 53.83 -18.63
C THR A 7 -25.56 53.45 -18.55
N ARG A 8 -24.65 54.43 -18.66
CA ARG A 8 -23.20 54.19 -18.50
C ARG A 8 -22.83 53.73 -17.09
N ARG A 9 -23.41 54.32 -16.05
CA ARG A 9 -23.20 53.88 -14.66
C ARG A 9 -23.76 52.48 -14.43
N ALA A 10 -24.94 52.18 -14.94
CA ALA A 10 -25.55 50.86 -14.85
C ALA A 10 -24.70 49.80 -15.57
N ALA A 11 -24.14 50.10 -16.75
CA ALA A 11 -23.24 49.21 -17.47
C ALA A 11 -21.94 48.93 -16.70
N ILE A 12 -21.37 49.95 -16.05
CA ILE A 12 -20.19 49.79 -15.18
C ILE A 12 -20.52 48.89 -13.99
N VAL A 13 -21.64 49.14 -13.29
CA VAL A 13 -22.07 48.32 -12.14
C VAL A 13 -22.31 46.88 -12.56
N ALA A 14 -23.01 46.63 -13.67
CA ALA A 14 -23.25 45.28 -14.19
C ALA A 14 -21.93 44.54 -14.49
N THR A 15 -20.97 45.22 -15.11
CA THR A 15 -19.64 44.65 -15.39
C THR A 15 -18.90 44.28 -14.10
N VAL A 16 -18.94 45.17 -13.09
CA VAL A 16 -18.30 44.90 -11.79
C VAL A 16 -18.96 43.73 -11.07
N VAL A 17 -20.29 43.64 -11.07
CA VAL A 17 -21.02 42.50 -10.49
C VAL A 17 -20.68 41.21 -11.21
N CYS A 18 -20.62 41.20 -12.54
CA CYS A 18 -20.19 40.04 -13.31
C CYS A 18 -18.74 39.64 -13.00
N ALA A 19 -17.83 40.60 -12.89
CA ALA A 19 -16.43 40.33 -12.53
C ALA A 19 -16.31 39.72 -11.13
N LEU A 20 -17.05 40.25 -10.15
CA LEU A 20 -17.10 39.70 -8.78
C LEU A 20 -17.70 38.29 -8.77
N ALA A 21 -18.79 38.05 -9.50
CA ALA A 21 -19.41 36.73 -9.59
C ALA A 21 -18.44 35.70 -10.19
N LEU A 22 -17.73 36.05 -11.27
CA LEU A 22 -16.72 35.17 -11.89
C LEU A 22 -15.51 34.95 -10.96
N SER A 23 -15.09 35.97 -10.21
CA SER A 23 -13.99 35.87 -9.24
C SER A 23 -14.31 34.90 -8.10
N VAL A 24 -15.58 34.75 -7.71
CA VAL A 24 -16.02 33.88 -6.59
C VAL A 24 -16.47 32.50 -7.07
N ALA A 25 -16.86 32.36 -8.35
CA ALA A 25 -17.30 31.08 -8.91
C ALA A 25 -16.26 29.96 -8.80
N VAL A 26 -14.97 30.27 -9.02
CA VAL A 26 -13.89 29.28 -8.88
C VAL A 26 -13.61 28.93 -7.40
N PRO A 27 -13.39 29.90 -6.49
CA PRO A 27 -13.20 29.62 -5.06
C PRO A 27 -14.32 28.79 -4.42
N LEU A 28 -15.57 29.03 -4.81
CA LEU A 28 -16.72 28.34 -4.24
C LEU A 28 -16.71 26.84 -4.55
N ARG A 29 -16.34 26.47 -5.79
CA ARG A 29 -16.18 25.08 -6.20
C ARG A 29 -15.07 24.39 -5.38
N THR A 30 -13.94 25.08 -5.19
CA THR A 30 -12.79 24.54 -4.44
C THR A 30 -13.09 24.41 -2.95
N TYR A 31 -13.82 25.37 -2.37
CA TYR A 31 -14.21 25.31 -0.95
C TYR A 31 -15.14 24.12 -0.66
N LEU A 32 -16.03 23.79 -1.59
CA LEU A 32 -16.91 22.63 -1.47
C LEU A 32 -16.14 21.30 -1.66
N SER A 33 -15.18 21.23 -2.59
CA SER A 33 -14.38 20.01 -2.79
C SER A 33 -13.39 19.74 -1.65
N GLN A 34 -12.86 20.79 -1.02
CA GLN A 34 -11.93 20.66 0.12
C GLN A 34 -12.55 19.96 1.34
N ARG A 35 -13.87 20.06 1.55
CA ARG A 35 -14.53 19.43 2.72
C ARG A 35 -14.54 17.91 2.66
N ASP A 36 -14.75 17.34 1.47
CA ASP A 36 -14.70 15.88 1.28
C ASP A 36 -13.26 15.36 1.28
N GLU A 37 -12.30 16.18 0.84
CA GLU A 37 -10.89 15.85 0.87
C GLU A 37 -10.35 15.68 2.30
N VAL A 38 -10.74 16.54 3.24
CA VAL A 38 -10.31 16.43 4.65
C VAL A 38 -10.79 15.13 5.28
N ALA A 39 -12.09 14.81 5.17
CA ALA A 39 -12.63 13.58 5.73
C ALA A 39 -12.00 12.32 5.10
N THR A 40 -11.70 12.39 3.80
CA THR A 40 -11.02 11.29 3.09
C THR A 40 -9.56 11.15 3.53
N GLN A 41 -8.84 12.25 3.72
CA GLN A 41 -7.45 12.25 4.19
C GLN A 41 -7.33 11.73 5.62
N GLU A 42 -8.22 12.13 6.53
CA GLU A 42 -8.25 11.65 7.90
C GLU A 42 -8.52 10.14 7.97
N ARG A 43 -9.47 9.62 7.17
CA ARG A 43 -9.72 8.18 7.06
C ARG A 43 -8.50 7.42 6.58
N ARG A 44 -7.84 7.90 5.53
CA ARG A 44 -6.60 7.30 5.01
C ARG A 44 -5.49 7.30 6.06
N GLN A 45 -5.34 8.38 6.81
CA GLN A 45 -4.35 8.48 7.87
C GLN A 45 -4.63 7.47 9.00
N ALA A 46 -5.90 7.31 9.41
CA ALA A 46 -6.29 6.33 10.41
C ALA A 46 -6.02 4.90 9.93
N GLU A 47 -6.38 4.58 8.68
CA GLU A 47 -6.14 3.28 8.06
C GLU A 47 -4.66 2.94 7.98
N LEU A 48 -3.82 3.87 7.52
CA LEU A 48 -2.37 3.68 7.45
C LEU A 48 -1.75 3.47 8.83
N ARG A 49 -2.20 4.22 9.84
CA ARG A 49 -1.73 4.02 11.23
C ARG A 49 -2.07 2.62 11.75
N ALA A 50 -3.27 2.12 11.45
CA ALA A 50 -3.66 0.76 11.83
C ALA A 50 -2.78 -0.29 11.13
N GLN A 51 -2.51 -0.12 9.83
CA GLN A 51 -1.62 -1.03 9.08
C GLN A 51 -0.20 -1.05 9.63
N VAL A 52 0.36 0.12 9.97
CA VAL A 52 1.70 0.21 10.57
C VAL A 52 1.74 -0.55 11.90
N GLN A 53 0.75 -0.35 12.77
CA GLN A 53 0.66 -1.06 14.05
C GLN A 53 0.56 -2.59 13.87
N GLU A 54 -0.24 -3.06 12.91
CA GLU A 54 -0.35 -4.49 12.61
C GLU A 54 0.99 -5.06 12.11
N LEU A 55 1.66 -4.35 11.20
CA LEU A 55 2.94 -4.78 10.65
C LEU A 55 4.04 -4.78 11.70
N GLU A 56 4.09 -3.79 12.58
CA GLU A 56 5.02 -3.75 13.71
C GLU A 56 4.77 -4.92 14.66
N ALA A 57 3.52 -5.24 14.97
CA ALA A 57 3.17 -6.40 15.79
C ALA A 57 3.61 -7.73 15.13
N ARG A 58 3.36 -7.91 13.83
CA ARG A 58 3.83 -9.10 13.08
C ARG A 58 5.35 -9.17 13.05
N LYS A 59 6.04 -8.05 12.85
CA LYS A 59 7.51 -7.99 12.88
C LYS A 59 8.05 -8.37 14.26
N ALA A 60 7.42 -7.91 15.33
CA ALA A 60 7.77 -8.30 16.69
C ALA A 60 7.57 -9.81 16.92
N GLN A 61 6.48 -10.39 16.42
CA GLN A 61 6.25 -11.85 16.49
C GLN A 61 7.31 -12.65 15.71
N LEU A 62 7.74 -12.13 14.57
CA LEU A 62 8.77 -12.76 13.72
C LEU A 62 10.20 -12.49 14.21
N SER A 63 10.39 -11.73 15.30
CA SER A 63 11.73 -11.50 15.87
C SER A 63 12.25 -12.69 16.66
N ASP A 64 11.37 -13.61 17.05
CA ASP A 64 11.76 -14.86 17.72
C ASP A 64 12.16 -15.93 16.68
N PRO A 65 13.42 -16.43 16.70
CA PRO A 65 13.86 -17.48 15.80
C PRO A 65 13.02 -18.77 15.91
N ALA A 66 12.41 -19.07 17.07
CA ALA A 66 11.52 -20.23 17.20
C ALA A 66 10.27 -20.11 16.31
N GLN A 67 9.73 -18.90 16.16
CA GLN A 67 8.57 -18.66 15.30
C GLN A 67 8.92 -18.77 13.81
N ILE A 68 10.10 -18.28 13.41
CA ILE A 68 10.61 -18.44 12.04
C ILE A 68 10.75 -19.92 11.70
N LEU A 69 11.31 -20.72 12.62
CA LEU A 69 11.48 -22.16 12.44
C LEU A 69 10.15 -22.90 12.40
N ALA A 70 9.18 -22.52 13.23
CA ALA A 70 7.83 -23.08 13.21
C ALA A 70 7.12 -22.80 11.88
N GLU A 71 7.19 -21.56 11.37
CA GLU A 71 6.56 -21.17 10.11
C GLU A 71 7.27 -21.82 8.91
N ALA A 72 8.60 -21.91 8.93
CA ALA A 72 9.39 -22.62 7.93
C ALA A 72 9.08 -24.12 7.91
N ARG A 73 8.94 -24.75 9.08
CA ARG A 73 8.54 -26.17 9.17
C ARG A 73 7.12 -26.38 8.64
N LYS A 74 6.19 -25.47 8.95
CA LYS A 74 4.78 -25.53 8.50
C LYS A 74 4.62 -25.31 7.00
N ARG A 75 5.26 -24.29 6.42
CA ARG A 75 5.07 -23.91 5.01
C ARG A 75 6.06 -24.56 4.06
N LEU A 76 7.32 -24.69 4.47
CA LEU A 76 8.41 -25.13 3.61
C LEU A 76 8.81 -26.58 3.87
N ARG A 77 8.16 -27.27 4.82
CA ARG A 77 8.59 -28.59 5.31
C ARG A 77 10.07 -28.59 5.72
N TYR A 78 10.53 -27.46 6.26
CA TYR A 78 11.90 -27.29 6.71
C TYR A 78 12.20 -28.23 7.88
N VAL A 79 13.33 -28.92 7.81
CA VAL A 79 13.87 -29.80 8.85
C VAL A 79 15.31 -29.40 9.17
N MET A 80 15.72 -29.58 10.42
CA MET A 80 17.10 -29.33 10.81
C MET A 80 18.04 -30.40 10.25
N PRO A 81 19.33 -30.08 10.03
CA PRO A 81 20.33 -31.09 9.68
C PRO A 81 20.34 -32.22 10.74
N GLY A 82 20.04 -33.45 10.32
CA GLY A 82 19.95 -34.62 11.21
C GLY A 82 18.52 -35.01 11.66
N GLU A 83 17.49 -34.22 11.35
CA GLU A 83 16.09 -34.60 11.58
C GLU A 83 15.53 -35.41 10.39
N THR A 84 14.72 -36.44 10.66
CA THR A 84 14.03 -37.24 9.62
C THR A 84 12.59 -36.74 9.44
N PRO A 85 12.20 -36.22 8.26
CA PRO A 85 10.83 -35.77 8.02
C PRO A 85 9.85 -36.95 7.91
N TYR A 86 8.78 -36.94 8.70
CA TYR A 86 7.66 -37.86 8.54
C TYR A 86 6.50 -37.17 7.82
N MET A 87 6.00 -37.78 6.75
CA MET A 87 4.77 -37.35 6.06
C MET A 87 3.73 -38.45 6.18
N VAL A 88 2.52 -38.09 6.61
CA VAL A 88 1.40 -39.02 6.66
C VAL A 88 0.82 -39.12 5.25
N GLN A 89 0.92 -40.28 4.62
CA GLN A 89 0.24 -40.59 3.35
C GLN A 89 -1.12 -41.22 3.66
N LEU A 90 -2.19 -40.66 3.11
CA LEU A 90 -3.51 -41.31 3.13
C LEU A 90 -3.65 -42.23 1.91
N PRO A 91 -4.50 -43.28 1.98
CA PRO A 91 -4.78 -44.14 0.84
C PRO A 91 -5.32 -43.33 -0.35
N GLY A 92 -4.53 -43.19 -1.41
CA GLY A 92 -4.81 -42.33 -2.57
C GLY A 92 -3.66 -41.37 -2.93
N ASP A 93 -2.78 -41.08 -1.98
CA ASP A 93 -1.65 -40.15 -2.14
C ASP A 93 -0.40 -40.88 -2.66
N ALA A 94 -0.51 -41.62 -3.77
CA ALA A 94 0.61 -42.31 -4.40
C ALA A 94 1.51 -41.30 -5.13
N GLY A 95 2.41 -40.62 -4.43
CA GLY A 95 3.33 -39.70 -5.12
C GLY A 95 4.52 -39.11 -4.35
N ALA A 96 4.59 -39.17 -3.03
CA ALA A 96 5.68 -38.51 -2.29
C ALA A 96 6.62 -39.53 -1.62
N GLN A 97 7.54 -40.13 -2.39
CA GLN A 97 8.63 -40.94 -1.84
C GLN A 97 9.55 -40.05 -0.96
N PRO A 98 9.72 -40.36 0.33
CA PRO A 98 10.65 -39.62 1.20
C PRO A 98 12.08 -40.11 0.95
N GLY A 99 12.97 -39.23 0.47
CA GLY A 99 14.40 -39.55 0.37
C GLY A 99 15.17 -38.94 -0.80
N GLN A 100 14.49 -38.37 -1.79
CA GLN A 100 15.19 -37.65 -2.86
C GLN A 100 15.32 -36.18 -2.46
N GLN A 101 16.45 -35.82 -1.84
CA GLN A 101 16.91 -34.44 -1.88
C GLN A 101 17.07 -34.08 -3.36
N PRO A 102 16.35 -33.07 -3.89
CA PRO A 102 16.70 -32.55 -5.21
C PRO A 102 18.12 -32.03 -5.08
N VAL A 103 19.08 -32.64 -5.78
CA VAL A 103 20.36 -31.99 -6.05
C VAL A 103 20.00 -30.63 -6.64
N ALA A 104 20.26 -29.57 -5.86
CA ALA A 104 20.08 -28.22 -6.34
C ALA A 104 21.00 -28.07 -7.56
N PRO A 105 20.48 -27.65 -8.74
CA PRO A 105 21.35 -27.16 -9.79
C PRO A 105 22.24 -26.06 -9.19
N PRO A 106 23.48 -25.85 -9.68
CA PRO A 106 24.26 -24.68 -9.30
C PRO A 106 23.47 -23.43 -9.67
N GLY A 107 22.71 -22.91 -8.71
CA GLY A 107 21.88 -21.73 -8.86
C GLY A 107 22.74 -20.48 -8.86
N PRO A 108 22.26 -19.38 -9.47
CA PRO A 108 22.99 -18.11 -9.54
C PRO A 108 23.44 -17.67 -8.13
N GLN A 109 24.67 -17.15 -8.03
CA GLN A 109 25.43 -16.87 -6.80
C GLN A 109 24.75 -16.01 -5.72
N GLN A 110 23.52 -15.52 -5.92
CA GLN A 110 22.78 -14.76 -4.91
C GLN A 110 21.29 -15.13 -4.88
N PRO A 111 20.72 -15.38 -3.68
CA PRO A 111 19.27 -15.51 -3.51
C PRO A 111 18.53 -14.29 -4.07
N TRP A 112 17.40 -14.51 -4.75
CA TRP A 112 16.58 -13.46 -5.37
C TRP A 112 16.19 -12.33 -4.38
N PHE A 113 16.06 -12.64 -3.09
CA PHE A 113 15.77 -11.65 -2.06
C PHE A 113 16.91 -10.64 -1.85
N GLN A 114 18.18 -11.05 -2.03
CA GLN A 114 19.31 -10.13 -2.00
C GLN A 114 19.26 -9.17 -3.20
N GLN A 115 18.96 -9.69 -4.39
CA GLN A 115 18.81 -8.87 -5.61
C GLN A 115 17.71 -7.81 -5.46
N LEU A 116 16.59 -8.17 -4.82
CA LEU A 116 15.52 -7.21 -4.53
C LEU A 116 15.99 -6.11 -3.57
N TRP A 117 16.74 -6.47 -2.52
CA TRP A 117 17.22 -5.48 -1.55
C TRP A 117 18.26 -4.52 -2.14
N ASP A 118 19.13 -5.01 -3.02
CA ASP A 118 20.12 -4.17 -3.67
C ASP A 118 19.46 -3.15 -4.61
N SER A 119 18.37 -3.53 -5.30
CA SER A 119 17.60 -2.62 -6.16
C SER A 119 16.96 -1.42 -5.44
N ILE A 120 16.73 -1.54 -4.13
CA ILE A 120 16.16 -0.47 -3.31
C ILE A 120 17.27 0.47 -2.80
N LYS A 121 18.48 -0.05 -2.58
CA LYS A 121 19.64 0.75 -2.15
C LYS A 121 20.23 1.58 -3.29
N GLU A 122 20.08 1.13 -4.53
CA GLU A 122 20.57 1.84 -5.73
C GLU A 122 19.63 2.95 -6.23
N ARG A 123 18.58 3.30 -5.48
CA ARG A 123 17.69 4.44 -5.80
C ARG A 123 17.87 5.58 -4.79
#